data_AF-A0A3R7V8Q8-F1
#
_entry.id   AF-A0A3R7V8Q8-F1
#
_cell.length_a   1.000
_cell.length_b   1.000
_cell.length_c   1.000
_cell.angle_alpha   90.00
_cell.angle_beta   90.00
_cell.angle_gamma   90.00
#
_symmetry.space_group_name_H-M   'P 1'
#
loop_
_entity.id
_entity.type
_entity.pdbx_description
1 polymer ?
#
loop_
_entity_poly.entity_id
_entity_poly.type
_entity_poly.pdbx_seq_one_letter_code
_entity_poly.pdbx_strand_id
1 'polypeptide(L)'
;MRLFILLVFICMQYVNAQDCDYKNNPEGQILYDFNKEANVKFIASGNIKAYQSDLGINIEIEEGESGKIIFSGNWDLSCWSYLGFTITNNSKQVSRIDPIVKGKMKSRKWVTPIEGICWINPLETLEFNNLLLPDYGTKKSFYNNLNLDFPNMRGFPDGISFVRSFDMRFVEQIEIEFPPSQVEQFFILKKIRAHKPSIAPLYLRDKESFFPFIDKYGQYKHGDWPQKIKNDKQLKSQIQIEDEDLKLNPISEEWNKFGGHIQGSKLNSTGHFRVEKIDDKWWFIDPEGYLFWSSGINSVGKFNIATPVNGRRHFFEDLPNRDKSNFYNGNKYNFGDLILSIKYGSSDLYLNRSLKRMKSWGMNTMGGWSNIDVIQANDDQKVPYTLSVGTLKYKVNSKL
;
A
#
# COMPACT_ATOMS: atom_id res chain seq x y z
N MET A 1 35.47 45.06 3.13
CA MET A 1 34.31 45.62 3.87
C MET A 1 33.22 45.87 2.83
N ARG A 2 32.15 45.10 2.60
CA ARG A 2 31.41 44.00 3.26
C ARG A 2 30.98 43.04 2.11
N LEU A 3 31.37 41.76 2.10
CA LEU A 3 30.58 40.61 2.58
C LEU A 3 29.08 40.66 2.20
N PHE A 4 28.75 40.28 0.97
CA PHE A 4 27.41 39.77 0.62
C PHE A 4 27.40 38.27 0.95
N ILE A 5 27.06 37.93 2.19
CA ILE A 5 26.72 36.57 2.56
C ILE A 5 25.29 36.32 2.07
N LEU A 6 25.17 35.47 1.06
CA LEU A 6 23.91 34.81 0.70
C LEU A 6 23.58 33.85 1.86
N LEU A 7 22.83 34.34 2.85
CA LEU A 7 22.31 33.52 3.95
C LEU A 7 21.22 32.60 3.41
N VAL A 8 21.59 31.36 3.11
CA VAL A 8 20.63 30.25 2.98
C VAL A 8 20.11 29.93 4.40
N PHE A 9 19.11 30.68 4.84
CA PHE A 9 18.28 30.32 5.98
C PHE A 9 17.24 29.29 5.51
N ILE A 10 17.54 27.99 5.61
CA ILE A 10 16.46 26.99 5.68
C ILE A 10 16.00 26.98 7.14
N CYS A 11 15.16 27.95 7.47
CA CYS A 11 14.46 27.97 8.75
C CYS A 11 13.38 26.88 8.72
N MET A 12 13.32 26.07 9.77
CA MET A 12 12.09 25.38 10.16
C MET A 12 11.06 26.44 10.53
N GLN A 13 10.30 26.92 9.53
CA GLN A 13 9.35 28.02 9.71
C GLN A 13 8.01 27.54 10.30
N TYR A 14 7.71 26.26 10.23
CA TYR A 14 6.39 25.73 10.59
C TYR A 14 6.39 25.04 11.95
N VAL A 15 5.43 25.41 12.79
CA VAL A 15 5.22 24.77 14.10
C VAL A 15 4.34 23.54 13.94
N ASN A 16 3.34 23.61 13.06
CA ASN A 16 2.43 22.52 12.70
C ASN A 16 2.26 22.38 11.18
N ALA A 17 1.75 21.22 10.76
CA ALA A 17 1.48 20.94 9.35
C ALA A 17 0.46 21.90 8.69
N GLN A 18 -0.48 22.48 9.44
CA GLN A 18 -1.39 23.49 8.89
C GLN A 18 -0.70 24.80 8.51
N ASP A 19 0.47 25.08 9.07
CA ASP A 19 1.19 26.33 8.84
C ASP A 19 1.94 26.30 7.50
N CYS A 20 2.11 25.12 6.90
CA CYS A 20 2.79 24.91 5.62
C CYS A 20 2.20 25.80 4.50
N ASP A 21 3.07 26.39 3.69
CA ASP A 21 2.68 27.26 2.57
C ASP A 21 2.24 26.48 1.31
N TYR A 22 1.17 25.71 1.46
CA TYR A 22 0.56 24.94 0.37
C TYR A 22 0.02 25.83 -0.76
N LYS A 23 -0.54 26.98 -0.38
CA LYS A 23 -1.25 27.86 -1.31
C LYS A 23 -0.31 28.51 -2.30
N ASN A 24 0.89 28.91 -1.88
CA ASN A 24 1.86 29.53 -2.77
C ASN A 24 2.74 28.49 -3.48
N ASN A 25 2.71 27.21 -3.07
CA ASN A 25 3.49 26.13 -3.67
C ASN A 25 2.59 24.97 -4.15
N PRO A 26 1.61 25.20 -5.05
CA PRO A 26 0.66 24.17 -5.48
C PRO A 26 1.34 23.00 -6.21
N GLU A 27 2.45 23.26 -6.90
CA GLU A 27 3.25 22.26 -7.63
C GLU A 27 4.26 21.52 -6.74
N GLY A 28 4.28 21.82 -5.44
CA GLY A 28 5.24 21.27 -4.50
C GLY A 28 6.58 22.03 -4.47
N GLN A 29 7.53 21.44 -3.74
CA GLN A 29 8.88 21.93 -3.56
C GLN A 29 9.83 21.22 -4.52
N ILE A 30 10.45 21.95 -5.44
CA ILE A 30 11.54 21.42 -6.28
C ILE A 30 12.80 21.32 -5.41
N LEU A 31 13.36 20.11 -5.30
CA LEU A 31 14.63 19.88 -4.61
C LEU A 31 15.80 20.01 -5.59
N TYR A 32 15.61 19.44 -6.80
CA TYR A 32 16.55 19.50 -7.90
C TYR A 32 15.81 19.53 -9.24
N ASP A 33 16.16 20.47 -10.10
CA ASP A 33 15.87 20.44 -11.55
C ASP A 33 17.20 20.34 -12.30
N PHE A 34 17.65 19.12 -12.58
CA PHE A 34 19.01 18.86 -13.09
C PHE A 34 19.26 19.39 -14.51
N ASN A 35 18.19 19.78 -15.21
CA ASN A 35 18.25 20.42 -16.52
C ASN A 35 18.47 21.94 -16.42
N LYS A 36 18.23 22.53 -15.25
CA LYS A 36 18.38 23.98 -14.99
C LYS A 36 19.50 24.30 -14.02
N GLU A 37 19.88 23.35 -13.18
CA GLU A 37 20.95 23.49 -12.19
C GLU A 37 22.24 22.88 -12.73
N ALA A 38 23.35 23.61 -12.72
CA ALA A 38 24.65 23.08 -13.10
C ALA A 38 25.50 22.70 -11.86
N ASN A 39 26.38 21.71 -12.01
CA ASN A 39 27.33 21.25 -10.98
C ASN A 39 26.67 20.73 -9.70
N VAL A 40 25.57 19.98 -9.84
CA VAL A 40 24.89 19.38 -8.68
C VAL A 40 25.79 18.32 -8.04
N LYS A 41 25.99 18.41 -6.72
CA LYS A 41 26.81 17.46 -5.97
C LYS A 41 26.02 16.19 -5.65
N PHE A 42 26.56 15.05 -6.08
CA PHE A 42 26.09 13.72 -5.73
C PHE A 42 27.27 12.77 -5.58
N ILE A 43 27.04 11.61 -4.97
CA ILE A 43 28.01 10.52 -4.88
C ILE A 43 27.47 9.34 -5.67
N ALA A 44 28.27 8.80 -6.59
CA ALA A 44 28.06 7.49 -7.18
C ALA A 44 28.77 6.44 -6.30
N SER A 45 28.07 5.39 -5.92
CA SER A 45 28.60 4.30 -5.08
C SER A 45 28.23 2.96 -5.71
N GLY A 46 29.16 2.01 -5.70
CA GLY A 46 29.05 0.77 -6.48
C GLY A 46 29.67 0.91 -7.87
N ASN A 47 29.42 -0.07 -8.73
CA ASN A 47 30.01 -0.17 -10.06
C ASN A 47 29.09 0.50 -11.09
N ILE A 48 28.92 1.82 -10.94
CA ILE A 48 28.12 2.64 -11.84
C ILE A 48 28.91 3.86 -12.29
N LYS A 49 28.62 4.34 -13.49
CA LYS A 49 29.12 5.62 -14.00
C LYS A 49 27.98 6.63 -14.00
N ALA A 50 28.20 7.77 -13.35
CA ALA A 50 27.21 8.83 -13.29
C ALA A 50 27.82 10.21 -13.51
N TYR A 51 27.19 11.02 -14.35
CA TYR A 51 27.65 12.37 -14.70
C TYR A 51 26.48 13.26 -15.12
N GLN A 52 26.62 14.56 -14.86
CA GLN A 52 25.61 15.53 -15.25
C GLN A 52 25.80 15.99 -16.71
N SER A 53 24.69 16.16 -17.44
CA SER A 53 24.60 16.82 -18.75
C SER A 53 23.39 17.77 -18.78
N ASP A 54 23.17 18.46 -19.90
CA ASP A 54 22.02 19.35 -20.09
C ASP A 54 20.65 18.63 -20.03
N LEU A 55 20.66 17.29 -20.12
CA LEU A 55 19.46 16.45 -20.03
C LEU A 55 19.18 15.94 -18.61
N GLY A 56 20.09 16.15 -17.67
CA GLY A 56 20.02 15.67 -16.29
C GLY A 56 21.25 14.88 -15.85
N ILE A 57 21.10 14.05 -14.82
CA ILE A 57 22.16 13.12 -14.39
C ILE A 57 22.02 11.83 -15.19
N ASN A 58 23.03 11.51 -16.00
CA ASN A 58 23.14 10.26 -16.76
C ASN A 58 23.69 9.18 -15.84
N ILE A 59 23.11 7.99 -15.89
CA ILE A 59 23.52 6.82 -15.11
C ILE A 59 23.71 5.66 -16.08
N GLU A 60 24.89 5.06 -16.05
CA GLU A 60 25.28 3.90 -16.86
C GLU A 60 25.67 2.78 -15.89
N ILE A 61 25.04 1.61 -16.03
CA ILE A 61 25.30 0.40 -15.23
C ILE A 61 25.59 -0.74 -16.21
N GLU A 62 26.73 -1.40 -16.03
CA GLU A 62 27.11 -2.55 -16.85
C GLU A 62 26.29 -3.80 -16.49
N GLU A 63 26.27 -4.80 -17.38
CA GLU A 63 25.59 -6.07 -17.13
C GLU A 63 26.09 -6.73 -15.83
N GLY A 64 25.15 -7.17 -14.98
CA GLY A 64 25.44 -7.83 -13.71
C GLY A 64 25.85 -6.89 -12.58
N GLU A 65 26.13 -5.63 -12.87
CA GLU A 65 26.59 -4.65 -11.88
C GLU A 65 25.44 -3.90 -11.19
N SER A 66 25.74 -3.28 -10.06
CA SER A 66 24.77 -2.50 -9.29
C SER A 66 25.41 -1.33 -8.58
N GLY A 67 24.59 -0.36 -8.19
CA GLY A 67 25.05 0.76 -7.40
C GLY A 67 23.96 1.76 -7.11
N LYS A 68 24.35 2.93 -6.64
CA LYS A 68 23.44 3.99 -6.23
C LYS A 68 23.99 5.38 -6.47
N ILE A 69 23.07 6.31 -6.68
CA ILE A 69 23.35 7.74 -6.59
C ILE A 69 22.82 8.26 -5.26
N ILE A 70 23.63 9.08 -4.59
CA ILE A 70 23.37 9.62 -3.26
C ILE A 70 23.43 11.14 -3.29
N PHE A 71 22.36 11.78 -2.85
CA PHE A 71 22.27 13.20 -2.56
C PHE A 71 22.26 13.39 -1.05
N SER A 72 23.13 14.27 -0.55
CA SER A 72 23.16 14.66 0.87
C SER A 72 22.73 16.10 1.01
N GLY A 73 21.87 16.39 1.98
CA GLY A 73 21.31 17.71 2.17
C GLY A 73 20.59 17.84 3.50
N ASN A 74 19.82 18.92 3.65
CA ASN A 74 18.92 19.12 4.78
C ASN A 74 17.60 19.61 4.22
N TRP A 75 16.60 18.72 4.19
CA TRP A 75 15.28 19.05 3.65
C TRP A 75 14.21 18.89 4.71
N ASP A 76 13.29 19.86 4.73
CA ASP A 76 11.99 19.70 5.39
C ASP A 76 10.96 19.27 4.34
N LEU A 77 10.58 18.00 4.40
CA LEU A 77 9.58 17.40 3.51
C LEU A 77 8.25 17.12 4.22
N SER A 78 8.07 17.64 5.44
CA SER A 78 6.92 17.34 6.29
C SER A 78 5.59 17.87 5.76
N CYS A 79 5.64 18.87 4.89
CA CYS A 79 4.46 19.38 4.21
C CYS A 79 3.96 18.43 3.10
N TRP A 80 4.74 17.45 2.63
CA TRP A 80 4.43 16.73 1.39
C TRP A 80 4.18 15.23 1.61
N SER A 81 3.34 14.64 0.76
CA SER A 81 3.01 13.22 0.77
C SER A 81 3.93 12.40 -0.14
N TYR A 82 4.47 13.01 -1.19
CA TYR A 82 5.30 12.33 -2.17
C TYR A 82 6.66 13.01 -2.33
N LEU A 83 7.69 12.18 -2.52
CA LEU A 83 8.95 12.58 -3.13
C LEU A 83 9.00 11.98 -4.54
N GLY A 84 8.80 12.83 -5.53
CA GLY A 84 8.77 12.51 -6.94
C GLY A 84 10.17 12.49 -7.57
N PHE A 85 10.42 11.46 -8.39
CA PHE A 85 11.63 11.31 -9.19
C PHE A 85 11.24 11.26 -10.67
N THR A 86 11.60 12.28 -11.43
CA THR A 86 11.43 12.25 -12.90
C THR A 86 12.66 11.61 -13.51
N ILE A 87 12.49 10.43 -14.09
CA ILE A 87 13.58 9.61 -14.64
C ILE A 87 13.19 9.06 -16.00
N THR A 88 14.16 8.99 -16.91
CA THR A 88 14.02 8.33 -18.21
C THR A 88 14.80 7.03 -18.21
N ASN A 89 14.18 5.95 -18.69
CA ASN A 89 14.87 4.69 -18.94
C ASN A 89 15.25 4.62 -20.43
N ASN A 90 16.54 4.76 -20.73
CA ASN A 90 17.10 4.62 -22.08
C ASN A 90 17.63 3.21 -22.36
N SER A 91 17.44 2.28 -21.43
CA SER A 91 17.79 0.87 -21.61
C SER A 91 16.83 0.19 -22.59
N LYS A 92 17.25 -0.94 -23.15
CA LYS A 92 16.45 -1.73 -24.10
C LYS A 92 15.29 -2.50 -23.45
N GLN A 93 15.28 -2.62 -22.12
CA GLN A 93 14.27 -3.37 -21.36
C GLN A 93 13.72 -2.60 -20.16
N VAL A 94 12.60 -3.10 -19.64
CA VAL A 94 12.02 -2.59 -18.39
C VAL A 94 13.07 -2.69 -17.30
N SER A 95 13.28 -1.60 -16.57
CA SER A 95 14.31 -1.52 -15.54
C SER A 95 13.74 -1.08 -14.19
N ARG A 96 14.32 -1.60 -13.12
CA ARG A 96 13.96 -1.30 -11.73
C ARG A 96 14.88 -0.24 -11.14
N ILE A 97 14.31 0.67 -10.35
CA ILE A 97 15.04 1.53 -9.41
C ILE A 97 14.41 1.45 -8.04
N ASP A 98 15.23 1.66 -7.00
CA ASP A 98 14.83 1.59 -5.60
C ASP A 98 15.19 2.91 -4.89
N PRO A 99 14.26 3.89 -4.81
CA PRO A 99 14.51 5.13 -4.08
C PRO A 99 14.52 4.91 -2.57
N ILE A 100 15.50 5.50 -1.89
CA ILE A 100 15.67 5.40 -0.44
C ILE A 100 15.76 6.80 0.15
N VAL A 101 14.93 7.11 1.14
CA VAL A 101 14.96 8.40 1.85
C VAL A 101 15.38 8.15 3.29
N LYS A 102 16.41 8.87 3.75
CA LYS A 102 16.90 8.79 5.12
C LYS A 102 16.85 10.15 5.79
N GLY A 103 16.65 10.12 7.09
CA GLY A 103 16.70 11.30 7.93
C GLY A 103 16.92 10.90 9.36
N LYS A 104 16.60 11.81 10.28
CA LYS A 104 16.83 11.61 11.72
C LYS A 104 15.59 11.87 12.55
N MET A 105 15.67 11.46 13.81
CA MET A 105 14.64 11.67 14.81
C MET A 105 15.28 12.00 16.15
N LYS A 106 14.77 13.03 16.84
CA LYS A 106 15.37 13.49 18.10
C LYS A 106 15.31 12.45 19.21
N SER A 107 14.24 11.67 19.27
CA SER A 107 13.99 10.74 20.38
C SER A 107 14.59 9.35 20.20
N ARG A 108 15.22 9.04 19.06
CA ARG A 108 15.86 7.73 18.84
C ARG A 108 17.02 7.82 17.86
N LYS A 109 18.10 7.09 18.19
CA LYS A 109 19.32 7.02 17.36
C LYS A 109 19.10 6.25 16.06
N TRP A 110 18.35 5.15 16.12
CA TRP A 110 18.11 4.27 14.97
C TRP A 110 16.70 4.49 14.43
N VAL A 111 16.63 4.77 13.13
CA VAL A 111 15.41 5.03 12.38
C VAL A 111 15.40 4.15 11.13
N THR A 112 14.21 3.78 10.67
CA THR A 112 14.05 3.01 9.43
C THR A 112 13.94 3.97 8.25
N PRO A 113 14.75 3.81 7.19
CA PRO A 113 14.59 4.52 5.94
C PRO A 113 13.19 4.31 5.32
N ILE A 114 12.83 5.19 4.39
CA ILE A 114 11.66 4.98 3.54
C ILE A 114 12.17 4.47 2.20
N GLU A 115 11.70 3.29 1.80
CA GLU A 115 12.12 2.60 0.59
C GLU A 115 10.94 2.52 -0.38
N GLY A 116 11.22 2.75 -1.66
CA GLY A 116 10.29 2.57 -2.76
C GLY A 116 10.85 1.61 -3.80
N ILE A 117 9.98 1.08 -4.65
CA ILE A 117 10.36 0.25 -5.80
C ILE A 117 9.59 0.78 -7.00
N CYS A 118 10.29 0.99 -8.11
CA CYS A 118 9.69 1.46 -9.35
C CYS A 118 10.23 0.67 -10.55
N TRP A 119 9.34 0.30 -11.47
CA TRP A 119 9.68 -0.26 -12.78
C TRP A 119 9.37 0.78 -13.85
N ILE A 120 10.30 0.99 -14.78
CA ILE A 120 10.21 2.01 -15.83
C ILE A 120 10.37 1.31 -17.18
N ASN A 121 9.44 1.51 -18.10
CA ASN A 121 9.48 0.88 -19.42
C ASN A 121 10.60 1.48 -20.29
N PRO A 122 11.09 0.76 -21.32
CA PRO A 122 12.02 1.32 -22.30
C PRO A 122 11.49 2.61 -22.92
N LEU A 123 12.36 3.62 -23.04
CA LEU A 123 12.07 4.95 -23.61
C LEU A 123 11.02 5.78 -22.84
N GLU A 124 10.54 5.29 -21.70
CA GLU A 124 9.60 6.01 -20.86
C GLU A 124 10.32 7.08 -20.03
N THR A 125 9.74 8.28 -19.99
CA THR A 125 10.01 9.25 -18.92
C THR A 125 8.88 9.18 -17.91
N LEU A 126 9.17 8.65 -16.72
CA LEU A 126 8.20 8.49 -15.64
C LEU A 126 8.51 9.48 -14.51
N GLU A 127 7.48 10.08 -13.93
CA GLU A 127 7.57 10.68 -12.59
C GLU A 127 7.06 9.67 -11.55
N PHE A 128 7.99 8.98 -10.90
CA PHE A 128 7.67 8.04 -9.84
C PHE A 128 7.47 8.76 -8.52
N ASN A 129 6.34 8.53 -7.86
CA ASN A 129 6.01 9.13 -6.57
C ASN A 129 6.33 8.17 -5.43
N ASN A 130 7.48 8.37 -4.78
CA ASN A 130 7.80 7.65 -3.55
C ASN A 130 6.97 8.20 -2.39
N LEU A 131 6.22 7.34 -1.70
CA LEU A 131 5.34 7.76 -0.60
C LEU A 131 6.17 8.12 0.63
N LEU A 132 6.06 9.38 1.07
CA LEU A 132 6.64 9.81 2.33
C LEU A 132 5.76 9.31 3.49
N LEU A 133 6.38 8.59 4.41
CA LEU A 133 5.74 7.95 5.55
C LEU A 133 6.35 8.49 6.85
N PRO A 134 5.89 9.62 7.39
CA PRO A 134 6.41 10.19 8.62
C PRO A 134 6.29 9.24 9.83
N ASP A 135 7.18 9.42 10.80
CA ASP A 135 7.16 8.60 12.00
C ASP A 135 5.92 8.85 12.86
N TYR A 136 5.37 7.79 13.48
CA TYR A 136 4.26 7.91 14.44
C TYR A 136 4.47 8.95 15.55
N GLY A 137 5.71 9.18 15.99
CA GLY A 137 6.04 10.20 17.00
C GLY A 137 5.74 11.64 16.55
N THR A 138 5.65 11.88 15.24
CA THR A 138 5.30 13.20 14.70
C THR A 138 3.82 13.52 14.81
N LYS A 139 2.94 12.52 15.03
CA LYS A 139 1.49 12.73 15.19
C LYS A 139 1.14 13.67 16.34
N LYS A 140 1.86 13.57 17.45
CA LYS A 140 1.62 14.39 18.66
C LYS A 140 2.52 15.62 18.73
N SER A 141 3.32 15.87 17.70
CA SER A 141 4.13 17.08 17.58
C SER A 141 3.71 17.86 16.34
N PHE A 142 4.35 17.62 15.20
CA PHE A 142 4.10 18.38 13.98
C PHE A 142 2.66 18.27 13.44
N TYR A 143 2.01 17.12 13.60
CA TYR A 143 0.64 16.88 13.14
C TYR A 143 -0.40 16.90 14.27
N ASN A 144 -0.10 17.54 15.41
CA ASN A 144 -0.91 17.41 16.63
C ASN A 144 -2.38 17.79 16.41
N ASN A 145 -2.63 18.92 15.74
CA ASN A 145 -3.99 19.40 15.49
C ASN A 145 -4.79 18.43 14.62
N LEU A 146 -4.20 17.89 13.55
CA LEU A 146 -4.84 16.83 12.75
C LEU A 146 -5.07 15.57 13.58
N ASN A 147 -4.10 15.18 14.40
CA ASN A 147 -4.23 13.98 15.23
C ASN A 147 -5.38 14.09 16.26
N LEU A 148 -5.70 15.30 16.74
CA LEU A 148 -6.87 15.54 17.58
C LEU A 148 -8.19 15.39 16.81
N ASP A 149 -8.24 15.85 15.56
CA ASP A 149 -9.42 15.72 14.70
C ASP A 149 -9.61 14.31 14.14
N PHE A 150 -8.52 13.55 13.98
CA PHE A 150 -8.49 12.20 13.41
C PHE A 150 -8.05 11.13 14.44
N PRO A 151 -8.70 11.04 15.62
CA PRO A 151 -8.21 10.22 16.72
C PRO A 151 -8.13 8.75 16.32
N ASN A 152 -7.04 8.07 16.69
CA ASN A 152 -6.77 6.65 16.46
C ASN A 152 -6.75 6.21 14.97
N MET A 153 -6.67 7.13 14.00
CA MET A 153 -6.47 6.77 12.59
C MET A 153 -4.99 6.49 12.31
N ARG A 154 -4.70 5.52 11.44
CA ARG A 154 -3.31 5.19 11.06
C ARG A 154 -2.68 6.28 10.18
N GLY A 155 -3.47 6.87 9.29
CA GLY A 155 -3.12 8.03 8.46
C GLY A 155 -4.26 9.04 8.42
N PHE A 156 -4.07 10.16 7.73
CA PHE A 156 -5.10 11.18 7.53
C PHE A 156 -5.75 11.01 6.15
N PRO A 157 -7.06 11.28 6.00
CA PRO A 157 -7.73 11.14 4.71
C PRO A 157 -7.11 12.07 3.66
N ASP A 158 -6.93 11.57 2.44
CA ASP A 158 -6.28 12.26 1.32
C ASP A 158 -5.00 13.03 1.70
N GLY A 159 -4.18 12.39 2.53
CA GLY A 159 -2.89 12.92 2.96
C GLY A 159 -1.92 11.79 3.26
N ILE A 160 -1.25 11.89 4.40
CA ILE A 160 -0.17 10.98 4.80
C ILE A 160 -0.62 9.77 5.61
N SER A 161 0.18 8.71 5.52
CA SER A 161 0.17 7.59 6.45
C SER A 161 1.44 7.58 7.30
N PHE A 162 1.38 6.92 8.45
CA PHE A 162 2.48 6.88 9.41
C PHE A 162 3.03 5.48 9.58
N VAL A 163 4.34 5.39 9.77
CA VAL A 163 5.07 4.15 10.06
C VAL A 163 6.12 4.42 11.16
N ARG A 164 6.95 3.43 11.46
CA ARG A 164 8.11 3.62 12.34
C ARG A 164 9.32 4.03 11.48
N SER A 165 9.48 5.32 11.17
CA SER A 165 10.51 5.85 10.24
C SER A 165 11.37 6.96 10.88
N PHE A 166 11.25 8.21 10.45
CA PHE A 166 11.93 9.38 11.00
C PHE A 166 11.06 10.63 10.84
N ASP A 167 11.55 11.77 11.33
CA ASP A 167 10.84 13.03 11.24
C ASP A 167 11.17 13.72 9.92
N MET A 168 10.15 13.91 9.06
CA MET A 168 10.32 14.43 7.70
C MET A 168 10.86 15.87 7.64
N ARG A 169 10.90 16.58 8.77
CA ARG A 169 11.56 17.89 8.87
C ARG A 169 13.08 17.81 8.83
N PHE A 170 13.63 16.61 8.99
CA PHE A 170 15.06 16.36 9.11
C PHE A 170 15.50 15.25 8.14
N VAL A 171 15.16 15.40 6.86
CA VAL A 171 15.66 14.52 5.80
C VAL A 171 17.11 14.90 5.48
N GLU A 172 18.01 13.93 5.50
CA GLU A 172 19.46 14.16 5.37
C GLU A 172 20.04 13.54 4.10
N GLN A 173 19.39 12.50 3.56
CA GLN A 173 19.89 11.78 2.40
C GLN A 173 18.75 11.26 1.53
N ILE A 174 18.92 11.39 0.21
CA ILE A 174 18.06 10.79 -0.80
C ILE A 174 18.98 9.93 -1.68
N GLU A 175 18.68 8.64 -1.78
CA GLU A 175 19.40 7.69 -2.62
C GLU A 175 18.47 7.13 -3.70
N ILE A 176 19.05 6.73 -4.83
CA ILE A 176 18.39 5.90 -5.84
C ILE A 176 19.32 4.73 -6.08
N GLU A 177 18.89 3.54 -5.68
CA GLU A 177 19.59 2.29 -5.94
C GLU A 177 19.14 1.69 -7.27
N PHE A 178 20.10 1.12 -7.99
CA PHE A 178 19.96 0.47 -9.28
C PHE A 178 20.39 -1.00 -9.09
N PRO A 179 19.41 -1.91 -8.90
CA PRO A 179 19.69 -3.34 -8.75
C PRO A 179 20.31 -3.95 -10.01
N PRO A 180 21.04 -5.07 -9.89
CA PRO A 180 21.70 -5.68 -11.04
C PRO A 180 20.71 -6.24 -12.05
N SER A 181 21.13 -6.21 -13.32
CA SER A 181 20.35 -6.69 -14.46
C SER A 181 21.17 -7.56 -15.40
N GLN A 182 20.51 -8.40 -16.20
CA GLN A 182 21.17 -9.27 -17.20
C GLN A 182 21.54 -8.51 -18.49
N VAL A 183 21.37 -7.19 -18.51
CA VAL A 183 21.79 -6.32 -19.61
C VAL A 183 22.25 -4.99 -19.03
N GLU A 184 23.01 -4.23 -19.81
CA GLU A 184 23.37 -2.85 -19.49
C GLU A 184 22.14 -1.96 -19.31
N GLN A 185 22.21 -1.04 -18.35
CA GLN A 185 21.14 -0.10 -18.02
C GLN A 185 21.60 1.35 -18.16
N PHE A 186 20.73 2.16 -18.76
CA PHE A 186 20.97 3.57 -19.02
C PHE A 186 19.77 4.38 -18.52
N PHE A 187 20.03 5.34 -17.64
CA PHE A 187 19.01 6.24 -17.13
C PHE A 187 19.41 7.70 -17.25
N ILE A 188 18.41 8.58 -17.29
CA ILE A 188 18.59 10.02 -17.10
C ILE A 188 17.65 10.48 -16.00
N LEU A 189 18.22 10.87 -14.86
CA LEU A 189 17.47 11.50 -13.76
C LEU A 189 17.35 13.01 -14.05
N LYS A 190 16.11 13.47 -14.23
CA LYS A 190 15.79 14.83 -14.68
C LYS A 190 15.40 15.78 -13.55
N LYS A 191 14.66 15.29 -12.55
CA LYS A 191 14.11 16.13 -11.47
C LYS A 191 13.84 15.33 -10.21
N ILE A 192 14.04 15.97 -9.05
CA ILE A 192 13.53 15.51 -7.74
C ILE A 192 12.67 16.63 -7.17
N ARG A 193 11.42 16.33 -6.80
CA ARG A 193 10.53 17.30 -6.13
C ARG A 193 9.68 16.62 -5.06
N ALA A 194 9.37 17.32 -4.00
CA ALA A 194 8.35 16.90 -3.05
C ALA A 194 7.02 17.55 -3.41
N HIS A 195 5.93 16.79 -3.50
CA HIS A 195 4.63 17.30 -3.92
C HIS A 195 3.48 16.49 -3.30
N LYS A 196 2.24 16.89 -3.65
CA LYS A 196 0.99 16.52 -2.99
C LYS A 196 0.98 16.93 -1.51
N PRO A 197 0.11 17.85 -1.08
CA PRO A 197 0.00 18.23 0.32
C PRO A 197 -0.12 17.02 1.27
N SER A 198 0.49 17.10 2.46
CA SER A 198 0.37 16.09 3.52
C SER A 198 -0.98 16.13 4.25
N ILE A 199 -1.78 17.17 3.95
CA ILE A 199 -3.12 17.39 4.46
C ILE A 199 -4.08 17.54 3.27
N ALA A 200 -5.27 16.95 3.36
CA ALA A 200 -6.32 17.13 2.35
C ALA A 200 -6.59 18.63 2.09
N PRO A 201 -6.51 19.11 0.83
CA PRO A 201 -6.73 20.51 0.50
C PRO A 201 -8.10 21.05 0.97
N LEU A 202 -9.14 20.22 0.95
CA LEU A 202 -10.47 20.60 1.44
C LEU A 202 -10.46 20.85 2.95
N TYR A 203 -9.79 20.01 3.74
CA TYR A 203 -9.68 20.21 5.19
C TYR A 203 -8.95 21.52 5.53
N LEU A 204 -7.92 21.87 4.77
CA LEU A 204 -7.18 23.13 4.96
C LEU A 204 -8.04 24.36 4.64
N ARG A 205 -8.82 24.30 3.56
CA ARG A 205 -9.63 25.43 3.10
C ARG A 205 -10.91 25.60 3.92
N ASP A 206 -11.59 24.50 4.24
CA ASP A 206 -12.87 24.48 4.94
C ASP A 206 -13.03 23.16 5.71
N LYS A 207 -12.60 23.18 6.97
CA LYS A 207 -12.69 22.03 7.87
C LYS A 207 -14.14 21.60 8.13
N GLU A 208 -15.07 22.54 8.22
CA GLU A 208 -16.48 22.23 8.47
C GLU A 208 -17.10 21.49 7.29
N SER A 209 -16.85 21.93 6.05
CA SER A 209 -17.30 21.20 4.85
C SER A 209 -16.55 19.89 4.60
N PHE A 210 -15.36 19.71 5.17
CA PHE A 210 -14.63 18.45 5.09
C PHE A 210 -15.32 17.35 5.90
N PHE A 211 -15.87 17.66 7.07
CA PHE A 211 -16.64 16.70 7.85
C PHE A 211 -18.13 16.75 7.48
N PRO A 212 -18.83 15.62 7.41
CA PRO A 212 -18.30 14.26 7.44
C PRO A 212 -17.59 13.88 6.13
N PHE A 213 -16.58 13.01 6.21
CA PHE A 213 -15.79 12.57 5.06
C PHE A 213 -16.00 11.09 4.70
N ILE A 214 -16.88 10.38 5.42
CA ILE A 214 -17.29 9.01 5.14
C ILE A 214 -18.76 9.02 4.74
N ASP A 215 -19.07 8.55 3.54
CA ASP A 215 -20.44 8.48 3.03
C ASP A 215 -21.24 7.33 3.68
N LYS A 216 -22.53 7.25 3.36
CA LYS A 216 -23.44 6.21 3.89
C LYS A 216 -23.03 4.75 3.55
N TYR A 217 -22.12 4.55 2.61
CA TYR A 217 -21.59 3.24 2.22
C TYR A 217 -20.24 2.92 2.89
N GLY A 218 -19.73 3.83 3.72
CA GLY A 218 -18.42 3.67 4.37
C GLY A 218 -17.25 4.07 3.47
N GLN A 219 -17.50 4.71 2.32
CA GLN A 219 -16.46 5.14 1.38
C GLN A 219 -16.01 6.56 1.66
N TYR A 220 -14.82 6.94 1.19
CA TYR A 220 -14.37 8.33 1.25
C TYR A 220 -15.28 9.23 0.41
N LYS A 221 -15.94 10.19 1.07
CA LYS A 221 -16.98 11.05 0.49
C LYS A 221 -16.46 11.93 -0.64
N HIS A 222 -15.29 12.53 -0.45
CA HIS A 222 -14.76 13.59 -1.32
C HIS A 222 -13.96 13.10 -2.54
N GLY A 223 -13.71 11.79 -2.64
CA GLY A 223 -13.03 11.20 -3.80
C GLY A 223 -14.02 10.64 -4.82
N ASP A 224 -13.58 10.49 -6.07
CA ASP A 224 -14.29 9.70 -7.07
C ASP A 224 -13.33 8.77 -7.79
N TRP A 225 -13.77 7.55 -8.09
CA TRP A 225 -12.97 6.54 -8.77
C TRP A 225 -13.88 5.58 -9.53
N PRO A 226 -13.36 4.86 -10.54
CA PRO A 226 -14.13 3.85 -11.26
C PRO A 226 -14.84 2.90 -10.30
N GLN A 227 -16.14 2.71 -10.51
CA GLN A 227 -17.01 1.83 -9.71
C GLN A 227 -17.29 2.27 -8.25
N LYS A 228 -16.99 3.52 -7.86
CA LYS A 228 -17.48 4.06 -6.58
C LYS A 228 -19.00 3.95 -6.48
N ILE A 229 -19.51 3.39 -5.38
CA ILE A 229 -20.95 3.22 -5.16
C ILE A 229 -21.58 4.57 -4.82
N LYS A 230 -22.65 4.92 -5.54
CA LYS A 230 -23.43 6.15 -5.39
C LYS A 230 -24.86 5.88 -4.94
N ASN A 231 -25.38 4.68 -5.21
CA ASN A 231 -26.73 4.28 -4.82
C ASN A 231 -26.87 2.75 -4.68
N ASP A 232 -27.94 2.30 -4.02
CA ASP A 232 -28.21 0.89 -3.75
C ASP A 232 -28.44 0.07 -5.03
N LYS A 233 -28.96 0.70 -6.09
CA LYS A 233 -29.17 0.04 -7.38
C LYS A 233 -27.85 -0.42 -7.98
N GLN A 234 -26.76 0.34 -7.81
CA GLN A 234 -25.43 -0.07 -8.26
C GLN A 234 -24.91 -1.31 -7.53
N LEU A 235 -25.13 -1.42 -6.22
CA LEU A 235 -24.74 -2.62 -5.45
C LEU A 235 -25.44 -3.88 -5.98
N LYS A 236 -26.72 -3.75 -6.31
CA LYS A 236 -27.51 -4.85 -6.88
C LYS A 236 -27.11 -5.18 -8.32
N SER A 237 -26.88 -4.17 -9.17
CA SER A 237 -26.48 -4.40 -10.57
C SER A 237 -25.09 -5.03 -10.68
N GLN A 238 -24.20 -4.77 -9.72
CA GLN A 238 -22.89 -5.43 -9.64
C GLN A 238 -22.98 -6.95 -9.53
N ILE A 239 -24.08 -7.51 -9.03
CA ILE A 239 -24.27 -8.97 -8.98
C ILE A 239 -24.34 -9.54 -10.40
N GLN A 240 -25.12 -8.92 -11.28
CA GLN A 240 -25.33 -9.40 -12.64
C GLN A 240 -24.04 -9.28 -13.47
N ILE A 241 -23.35 -8.14 -13.36
CA ILE A 241 -22.05 -7.92 -14.02
C ILE A 241 -21.04 -8.99 -13.57
N GLU A 242 -20.96 -9.23 -12.26
CA GLU A 242 -20.07 -10.25 -11.71
C GLU A 242 -20.51 -11.69 -12.06
N ASP A 243 -21.80 -11.96 -12.17
CA ASP A 243 -22.30 -13.28 -12.60
C ASP A 243 -21.92 -13.59 -14.05
N GLU A 244 -21.89 -12.59 -14.93
CA GLU A 244 -21.42 -12.72 -16.31
C GLU A 244 -19.91 -12.96 -16.36
N ASP A 245 -19.13 -12.18 -15.60
CA ASP A 245 -17.67 -12.34 -15.49
C ASP A 245 -17.28 -13.74 -14.97
N LEU A 246 -17.92 -14.21 -13.90
CA LEU A 246 -17.66 -15.54 -13.32
C LEU A 246 -18.06 -16.69 -14.25
N LYS A 247 -19.02 -16.48 -15.17
CA LYS A 247 -19.37 -17.48 -16.19
C LYS A 247 -18.34 -17.55 -17.30
N LEU A 248 -17.77 -16.40 -17.69
CA LEU A 248 -16.74 -16.31 -18.73
C LEU A 248 -15.39 -16.81 -18.23
N ASN A 249 -15.15 -16.77 -16.92
CA ASN A 249 -13.90 -17.17 -16.29
C ASN A 249 -14.14 -18.30 -15.26
N PRO A 250 -14.44 -19.53 -15.69
CA PRO A 250 -14.66 -20.66 -14.79
C PRO A 250 -13.36 -21.14 -14.11
N ILE A 251 -13.47 -22.11 -13.19
CA ILE A 251 -12.30 -22.76 -12.60
C ILE A 251 -11.43 -23.41 -13.69
N SER A 252 -10.11 -23.40 -13.51
CA SER A 252 -9.19 -24.12 -14.39
C SER A 252 -9.49 -25.62 -14.42
N GLU A 253 -9.59 -26.19 -15.62
CA GLU A 253 -9.71 -27.63 -15.84
C GLU A 253 -8.42 -28.38 -15.48
N GLU A 254 -7.31 -27.67 -15.27
CA GLU A 254 -6.02 -28.26 -14.88
C GLU A 254 -5.98 -28.66 -13.40
N TRP A 255 -7.03 -28.40 -12.64
CA TRP A 255 -7.09 -28.68 -11.21
C TRP A 255 -8.05 -29.82 -10.90
N ASN A 256 -7.62 -30.71 -10.01
CA ASN A 256 -8.54 -31.67 -9.41
C ASN A 256 -9.40 -30.99 -8.32
N LYS A 257 -10.22 -31.80 -7.64
CA LYS A 257 -11.10 -31.33 -6.55
C LYS A 257 -10.35 -30.70 -5.36
N PHE A 258 -9.05 -30.94 -5.22
CA PHE A 258 -8.20 -30.37 -4.18
C PHE A 258 -7.26 -29.28 -4.71
N GLY A 259 -7.44 -28.80 -5.94
CA GLY A 259 -6.61 -27.74 -6.53
C GLY A 259 -5.20 -28.19 -6.94
N GLY A 260 -4.92 -29.49 -6.91
CA GLY A 260 -3.68 -30.07 -7.41
C GLY A 260 -3.68 -30.17 -8.93
N HIS A 261 -2.51 -30.04 -9.54
CA HIS A 261 -2.35 -29.95 -10.99
C HIS A 261 -2.45 -31.34 -11.65
N ILE A 262 -3.52 -31.59 -12.41
CA ILE A 262 -3.85 -32.93 -12.95
C ILE A 262 -2.90 -33.40 -14.05
N GLN A 263 -2.29 -32.46 -14.78
CA GLN A 263 -1.31 -32.76 -15.83
C GLN A 263 0.10 -32.97 -15.25
N GLY A 264 0.28 -32.72 -13.95
CA GLY A 264 1.54 -32.93 -13.25
C GLY A 264 1.76 -34.40 -12.86
N SER A 265 2.94 -34.66 -12.30
CA SER A 265 3.27 -35.97 -11.74
C SER A 265 2.28 -36.37 -10.64
N LYS A 266 1.79 -37.60 -10.71
CA LYS A 266 0.96 -38.21 -9.68
C LYS A 266 1.80 -39.14 -8.81
N LEU A 267 1.76 -38.90 -7.51
CA LEU A 267 2.45 -39.66 -6.47
C LEU A 267 1.46 -40.47 -5.63
N ASN A 268 1.96 -41.11 -4.58
CA ASN A 268 1.12 -41.85 -3.64
C ASN A 268 0.08 -40.95 -2.98
N SER A 269 -1.18 -41.34 -3.15
CA SER A 269 -2.35 -40.78 -2.46
C SER A 269 -2.38 -41.25 -1.00
N THR A 270 -2.63 -40.31 -0.08
CA THR A 270 -2.71 -40.60 1.36
C THR A 270 -4.03 -40.13 1.99
N GLY A 271 -4.91 -39.53 1.18
CA GLY A 271 -6.12 -38.87 1.68
C GLY A 271 -5.86 -37.57 2.45
N HIS A 272 -4.61 -37.12 2.58
CA HIS A 272 -4.24 -35.89 3.28
C HIS A 272 -3.22 -35.08 2.47
N PHE A 273 -3.21 -33.76 2.67
CA PHE A 273 -2.10 -32.92 2.20
C PHE A 273 -0.81 -33.33 2.92
N ARG A 274 0.29 -33.43 2.17
CA ARG A 274 1.62 -33.76 2.70
C ARG A 274 2.69 -32.97 1.95
N VAL A 275 3.93 -33.04 2.42
CA VAL A 275 5.07 -32.42 1.74
C VAL A 275 6.02 -33.50 1.22
N GLU A 276 6.62 -33.25 0.06
CA GLU A 276 7.66 -34.12 -0.52
C GLU A 276 8.68 -33.25 -1.27
N LYS A 277 9.95 -33.69 -1.28
CA LYS A 277 11.01 -33.03 -2.04
C LYS A 277 11.24 -33.80 -3.34
N ILE A 278 11.02 -33.14 -4.48
CA ILE A 278 11.06 -33.71 -5.83
C ILE A 278 11.98 -32.84 -6.68
N ASP A 279 12.99 -33.43 -7.31
CA ASP A 279 13.99 -32.71 -8.13
C ASP A 279 14.56 -31.48 -7.41
N ASP A 280 14.94 -31.70 -6.15
CA ASP A 280 15.50 -30.71 -5.22
C ASP A 280 14.56 -29.54 -4.82
N LYS A 281 13.26 -29.63 -5.16
CA LYS A 281 12.23 -28.63 -4.84
C LYS A 281 11.19 -29.18 -3.86
N TRP A 282 10.76 -28.36 -2.90
CA TRP A 282 9.69 -28.73 -1.98
C TRP A 282 8.32 -28.50 -2.62
N TRP A 283 7.48 -29.53 -2.56
CA TRP A 283 6.11 -29.50 -3.03
C TRP A 283 5.15 -29.89 -1.92
N PHE A 284 3.96 -29.29 -1.92
CA PHE A 284 2.82 -29.96 -1.32
C PHE A 284 2.29 -31.00 -2.31
N ILE A 285 1.82 -32.11 -1.76
CA ILE A 285 1.11 -33.16 -2.48
C ILE A 285 -0.30 -33.18 -1.92
N ASP A 286 -1.29 -33.11 -2.82
CA ASP A 286 -2.69 -33.12 -2.42
C ASP A 286 -3.17 -34.52 -1.98
N PRO A 287 -4.38 -34.64 -1.42
CA PRO A 287 -4.92 -35.92 -0.96
C PRO A 287 -5.04 -37.02 -2.05
N GLU A 288 -5.09 -36.67 -3.33
CA GLU A 288 -5.16 -37.61 -4.47
C GLU A 288 -3.79 -37.92 -5.09
N GLY A 289 -2.72 -37.29 -4.59
CA GLY A 289 -1.34 -37.52 -5.01
C GLY A 289 -0.80 -36.53 -6.03
N TYR A 290 -1.53 -35.46 -6.38
CA TYR A 290 -1.06 -34.48 -7.37
C TYR A 290 -0.21 -33.39 -6.73
N LEU A 291 0.73 -32.83 -7.50
CA LEU A 291 1.50 -31.66 -7.11
C LEU A 291 0.56 -30.48 -6.83
N PHE A 292 0.77 -29.83 -5.70
CA PHE A 292 -0.04 -28.72 -5.22
C PHE A 292 0.84 -27.51 -4.93
N TRP A 293 0.44 -26.36 -5.49
CA TRP A 293 0.97 -25.06 -5.11
C TRP A 293 -0.16 -24.26 -4.46
N SER A 294 0.03 -23.87 -3.20
CA SER A 294 -0.99 -23.11 -2.48
C SER A 294 -1.00 -21.66 -2.95
N SER A 295 -2.00 -21.29 -3.74
CA SER A 295 -2.25 -19.92 -4.21
C SER A 295 -3.56 -19.41 -3.62
N GLY A 296 -3.47 -18.40 -2.76
CA GLY A 296 -4.60 -17.98 -1.95
C GLY A 296 -4.40 -16.65 -1.24
N ILE A 297 -5.50 -16.10 -0.72
CA ILE A 297 -5.50 -14.88 0.09
C ILE A 297 -6.03 -15.16 1.50
N ASN A 298 -5.65 -14.32 2.46
CA ASN A 298 -6.14 -14.40 3.83
C ASN A 298 -7.55 -13.77 3.96
N SER A 299 -8.29 -14.17 5.00
CA SER A 299 -9.61 -13.61 5.34
C SER A 299 -10.68 -13.77 4.26
N VAL A 300 -10.58 -14.79 3.40
CA VAL A 300 -11.59 -15.07 2.37
C VAL A 300 -12.97 -15.29 3.00
N GLY A 301 -14.02 -14.79 2.34
CA GLY A 301 -15.39 -15.01 2.79
C GLY A 301 -15.75 -14.23 4.06
N LYS A 302 -14.86 -13.32 4.51
CA LYS A 302 -15.13 -12.35 5.57
C LYS A 302 -15.12 -10.96 4.97
N PHE A 303 -16.23 -10.24 5.06
CA PHE A 303 -16.30 -8.82 4.74
C PHE A 303 -16.61 -8.00 5.99
N ASN A 304 -15.82 -8.21 7.05
CA ASN A 304 -16.03 -7.54 8.33
C ASN A 304 -15.33 -6.17 8.35
N ILE A 305 -16.00 -5.16 7.81
CA ILE A 305 -15.52 -3.77 7.78
C ILE A 305 -16.20 -2.99 8.90
N ALA A 306 -15.76 -3.24 10.13
CA ALA A 306 -16.25 -2.56 11.33
C ALA A 306 -15.30 -1.45 11.79
N THR A 307 -15.87 -0.27 12.10
CA THR A 307 -15.10 0.90 12.56
C THR A 307 -15.65 1.47 13.87
N PRO A 308 -14.79 1.89 14.83
CA PRO A 308 -15.22 2.58 16.05
C PRO A 308 -15.95 3.91 15.77
N VAL A 309 -16.99 4.22 16.54
CA VAL A 309 -17.82 5.42 16.38
C VAL A 309 -17.62 6.46 17.50
N ASN A 310 -17.37 6.06 18.75
CA ASN A 310 -17.13 6.99 19.85
C ASN A 310 -15.92 7.88 19.55
N GLY A 311 -16.07 9.19 19.73
CA GLY A 311 -15.06 10.19 19.39
C GLY A 311 -14.85 10.39 17.89
N ARG A 312 -15.66 9.76 17.03
CA ARG A 312 -15.54 9.78 15.56
C ARG A 312 -16.88 9.94 14.85
N ARG A 313 -17.96 10.25 15.57
CA ARG A 313 -19.31 10.32 14.97
C ARG A 313 -19.38 11.34 13.84
N HIS A 314 -18.64 12.45 13.97
CA HIS A 314 -18.51 13.50 12.95
C HIS A 314 -17.81 13.05 11.66
N PHE A 315 -17.21 11.86 11.61
CA PHE A 315 -16.63 11.34 10.37
C PHE A 315 -17.68 10.91 9.36
N PHE A 316 -18.86 10.52 9.84
CA PHE A 316 -19.84 9.77 9.07
C PHE A 316 -21.04 10.63 8.72
N GLU A 317 -21.41 10.62 7.43
CA GLU A 317 -22.55 11.35 6.90
C GLU A 317 -23.88 10.82 7.44
N ASP A 318 -24.03 9.51 7.46
CA ASP A 318 -25.29 8.87 7.80
C ASP A 318 -25.00 7.62 8.64
N LEU A 319 -24.95 7.82 9.96
CA LEU A 319 -25.04 6.73 10.90
C LEU A 319 -26.43 6.77 11.55
N PRO A 320 -27.16 5.64 11.58
CA PRO A 320 -28.44 5.57 12.28
C PRO A 320 -28.24 5.66 13.79
N ASN A 321 -29.34 5.84 14.53
CA ASN A 321 -29.33 5.62 15.97
C ASN A 321 -29.11 4.13 16.27
N ARG A 322 -28.50 3.82 17.41
CA ARG A 322 -28.10 2.45 17.77
C ARG A 322 -29.27 1.47 17.87
N ASP A 323 -30.40 1.94 18.38
CA ASP A 323 -31.66 1.21 18.49
C ASP A 323 -32.35 0.94 17.13
N LYS A 324 -31.91 1.63 16.07
CA LYS A 324 -32.51 1.56 14.73
C LYS A 324 -31.67 0.77 13.72
N SER A 325 -30.57 0.13 14.14
CA SER A 325 -29.70 -0.60 13.22
C SER A 325 -29.04 -1.81 13.86
N ASN A 326 -29.14 -2.95 13.17
CA ASN A 326 -28.53 -4.21 13.56
C ASN A 326 -27.02 -4.29 13.19
N PHE A 327 -26.46 -3.25 12.55
CA PHE A 327 -25.06 -3.22 12.14
C PHE A 327 -24.12 -2.67 13.23
N TYR A 328 -24.64 -2.35 14.41
CA TYR A 328 -23.84 -1.99 15.56
C TYR A 328 -23.40 -3.22 16.36
N ASN A 329 -22.12 -3.26 16.72
CA ASN A 329 -21.59 -4.18 17.71
C ASN A 329 -20.74 -3.40 18.73
N GLY A 330 -21.31 -3.15 19.92
CA GLY A 330 -20.71 -2.27 20.91
C GLY A 330 -20.36 -0.91 20.28
N ASN A 331 -19.13 -0.44 20.43
CA ASN A 331 -18.71 0.85 19.85
C ASN A 331 -18.49 0.84 18.32
N LYS A 332 -18.68 -0.27 17.62
CA LYS A 332 -18.35 -0.36 16.19
C LYS A 332 -19.61 -0.37 15.33
N TYR A 333 -19.53 0.27 14.17
CA TYR A 333 -20.52 0.12 13.10
C TYR A 333 -19.91 -0.70 11.95
N ASN A 334 -20.60 -1.75 11.50
CA ASN A 334 -20.13 -2.65 10.45
C ASN A 334 -20.71 -2.25 9.09
N PHE A 335 -19.94 -1.47 8.33
CA PHE A 335 -20.30 -1.13 6.95
C PHE A 335 -20.30 -2.37 6.04
N GLY A 336 -19.45 -3.36 6.33
CA GLY A 336 -19.41 -4.59 5.55
C GLY A 336 -20.74 -5.33 5.56
N ASP A 337 -21.31 -5.56 6.75
CA ASP A 337 -22.61 -6.23 6.89
C ASP A 337 -23.74 -5.40 6.26
N LEU A 338 -23.70 -4.06 6.41
CA LEU A 338 -24.64 -3.15 5.74
C LEU A 338 -24.60 -3.36 4.22
N ILE A 339 -23.42 -3.30 3.61
CA ILE A 339 -23.26 -3.47 2.15
C ILE A 339 -23.72 -4.86 1.70
N LEU A 340 -23.37 -5.91 2.43
CA LEU A 340 -23.82 -7.27 2.11
C LEU A 340 -25.33 -7.43 2.25
N SER A 341 -25.96 -6.79 3.23
CA SER A 341 -27.43 -6.80 3.37
C SER A 341 -28.13 -6.11 2.21
N ILE A 342 -27.61 -4.98 1.72
CA ILE A 342 -28.19 -4.26 0.56
C ILE A 342 -27.99 -5.09 -0.72
N LYS A 343 -26.81 -5.68 -0.87
CA LYS A 343 -26.43 -6.44 -2.07
C LYS A 343 -27.16 -7.78 -2.14
N TYR A 344 -27.09 -8.59 -1.09
CA TYR A 344 -27.54 -9.99 -1.09
C TYR A 344 -28.73 -10.28 -0.18
N GLY A 345 -29.17 -9.35 0.65
CA GLY A 345 -30.19 -9.58 1.68
C GLY A 345 -29.65 -10.24 2.96
N SER A 346 -28.52 -10.95 2.90
CA SER A 346 -27.79 -11.50 4.05
C SER A 346 -26.28 -11.57 3.77
N SER A 347 -25.48 -11.45 4.83
CA SER A 347 -24.03 -11.69 4.79
C SER A 347 -23.66 -13.15 4.51
N ASP A 348 -24.54 -14.09 4.80
CA ASP A 348 -24.26 -15.54 4.70
C ASP A 348 -23.95 -15.98 3.26
N LEU A 349 -24.50 -15.26 2.28
CA LEU A 349 -24.28 -15.53 0.85
C LEU A 349 -22.89 -15.10 0.37
N TYR A 350 -22.14 -14.34 1.18
CA TYR A 350 -20.84 -13.80 0.79
C TYR A 350 -19.76 -14.87 0.69
N LEU A 351 -19.81 -15.92 1.52
CA LEU A 351 -18.87 -17.04 1.44
C LEU A 351 -18.97 -17.74 0.09
N ASN A 352 -20.19 -18.12 -0.31
CA ASN A 352 -20.44 -18.79 -1.59
C ASN A 352 -19.98 -17.94 -2.77
N ARG A 353 -20.22 -16.62 -2.72
CA ARG A 353 -19.70 -15.69 -3.73
C ARG A 353 -18.17 -15.66 -3.74
N SER A 354 -17.54 -15.63 -2.58
CA SER A 354 -16.08 -15.61 -2.45
C SER A 354 -15.41 -16.88 -2.98
N LEU A 355 -16.01 -18.05 -2.75
CA LEU A 355 -15.53 -19.32 -3.30
C LEU A 355 -15.58 -19.34 -4.83
N LYS A 356 -16.64 -18.80 -5.44
CA LYS A 356 -16.73 -18.65 -6.90
C LYS A 356 -15.64 -17.72 -7.45
N ARG A 357 -15.42 -16.58 -6.80
CA ARG A 357 -14.35 -15.63 -7.16
C ARG A 357 -12.98 -16.29 -7.13
N MET A 358 -12.66 -17.00 -6.06
CA MET A 358 -11.38 -17.66 -5.94
C MET A 358 -11.11 -18.62 -7.10
N LYS A 359 -12.08 -19.49 -7.38
CA LYS A 359 -12.00 -20.45 -8.49
C LYS A 359 -11.81 -19.74 -9.83
N SER A 360 -12.58 -18.69 -10.07
CA SER A 360 -12.50 -17.86 -11.28
C SER A 360 -11.17 -17.11 -11.43
N TRP A 361 -10.62 -16.60 -10.33
CA TRP A 361 -9.39 -15.81 -10.31
C TRP A 361 -8.11 -16.66 -10.29
N GLY A 362 -8.22 -17.98 -10.46
CA GLY A 362 -7.06 -18.87 -10.41
C GLY A 362 -6.45 -18.99 -9.01
N MET A 363 -7.27 -18.92 -7.95
CA MET A 363 -6.89 -19.24 -6.57
C MET A 363 -7.47 -20.59 -6.14
N ASN A 364 -6.65 -21.41 -5.49
CA ASN A 364 -7.03 -22.76 -5.03
C ASN A 364 -7.01 -22.90 -3.50
N THR A 365 -6.58 -21.89 -2.74
CA THR A 365 -6.47 -22.01 -1.27
C THR A 365 -7.08 -20.83 -0.52
N MET A 366 -7.91 -21.09 0.49
CA MET A 366 -8.28 -20.09 1.49
C MET A 366 -7.17 -19.98 2.53
N GLY A 367 -6.48 -18.84 2.55
CA GLY A 367 -5.40 -18.55 3.47
C GLY A 367 -5.87 -18.34 4.92
N GLY A 368 -4.96 -17.87 5.76
CA GLY A 368 -5.20 -17.70 7.19
C GLY A 368 -6.37 -16.76 7.50
N TRP A 369 -6.98 -16.95 8.66
CA TRP A 369 -8.11 -16.15 9.15
C TRP A 369 -9.34 -16.08 8.23
N SER A 370 -9.47 -16.98 7.26
CA SER A 370 -10.65 -17.06 6.37
C SER A 370 -11.92 -17.53 7.10
N ASN A 371 -13.07 -17.44 6.44
CA ASN A 371 -14.35 -17.88 6.97
C ASN A 371 -14.32 -19.40 7.23
N ILE A 372 -14.62 -19.78 8.48
CA ILE A 372 -14.53 -21.17 8.95
C ILE A 372 -15.69 -22.03 8.42
N ASP A 373 -16.78 -21.40 7.99
CA ASP A 373 -17.95 -22.11 7.47
C ASP A 373 -17.67 -22.80 6.13
N VAL A 374 -16.51 -22.55 5.50
CA VAL A 374 -16.03 -23.36 4.36
C VAL A 374 -15.95 -24.85 4.72
N ILE A 375 -15.74 -25.20 5.99
CA ILE A 375 -15.77 -26.60 6.45
C ILE A 375 -17.12 -27.28 6.12
N GLN A 376 -18.21 -26.52 6.14
CA GLN A 376 -19.57 -26.97 5.86
C GLN A 376 -20.00 -26.76 4.40
N ALA A 377 -19.16 -26.17 3.56
CA ALA A 377 -19.46 -26.00 2.14
C ALA A 377 -19.51 -27.38 1.44
N ASN A 378 -20.41 -27.49 0.46
CA ASN A 378 -20.51 -28.68 -0.40
C ASN A 378 -19.18 -28.95 -1.11
N ASP A 379 -18.87 -30.22 -1.35
CA ASP A 379 -17.58 -30.64 -1.92
C ASP A 379 -17.28 -30.02 -3.29
N ASP A 380 -18.30 -29.78 -4.11
CA ASP A 380 -18.18 -29.12 -5.42
C ASP A 380 -17.86 -27.61 -5.32
N GLN A 381 -18.15 -26.99 -4.19
CA GLN A 381 -17.89 -25.57 -3.91
C GLN A 381 -16.64 -25.36 -3.08
N LYS A 382 -16.26 -26.35 -2.28
CA LYS A 382 -15.10 -26.31 -1.39
C LYS A 382 -13.82 -26.04 -2.18
N VAL A 383 -12.90 -25.39 -1.49
CA VAL A 383 -11.51 -25.22 -1.89
C VAL A 383 -10.65 -25.60 -0.68
N PRO A 384 -9.40 -26.06 -0.90
CA PRO A 384 -8.41 -26.18 0.17
C PRO A 384 -8.35 -24.95 1.07
N TYR A 385 -8.13 -25.14 2.37
CA TYR A 385 -8.08 -24.04 3.33
C TYR A 385 -7.06 -24.30 4.44
N THR A 386 -6.56 -23.21 5.01
CA THR A 386 -5.74 -23.25 6.22
C THR A 386 -6.59 -23.02 7.46
N LEU A 387 -6.35 -23.81 8.50
CA LEU A 387 -6.93 -23.58 9.82
C LEU A 387 -5.88 -22.99 10.75
N SER A 388 -6.15 -21.79 11.27
CA SER A 388 -5.35 -21.21 12.33
C SER A 388 -5.84 -21.73 13.68
N VAL A 389 -5.10 -22.66 14.27
CA VAL A 389 -5.35 -23.16 15.62
C VAL A 389 -4.46 -22.39 16.58
N GLY A 390 -5.06 -21.59 17.47
CA GLY A 390 -4.35 -20.93 18.55
C GLY A 390 -4.54 -21.70 19.85
N THR A 391 -3.46 -21.87 20.63
CA THR A 391 -3.62 -22.23 22.04
C THR A 391 -4.15 -21.01 22.78
N LEU A 392 -5.16 -21.19 23.63
CA LEU A 392 -5.59 -20.16 24.57
C LEU A 392 -4.34 -19.69 25.33
N LYS A 393 -4.14 -18.39 25.48
CA LYS A 393 -3.17 -17.83 26.43
C LYS A 393 -3.58 -18.25 27.84
N TYR A 394 -3.18 -19.42 28.27
CA TYR A 394 -3.02 -19.66 29.69
C TYR A 394 -1.95 -18.69 30.16
N LYS A 395 -2.26 -17.86 31.15
CA LYS A 395 -1.19 -17.25 31.96
C LYS A 395 -0.42 -18.44 32.53
N VAL A 396 0.80 -18.67 32.06
CA VAL A 396 1.73 -19.54 32.77
C VAL A 396 1.89 -18.89 34.13
N ASN A 397 1.17 -19.41 35.12
CA ASN A 397 1.21 -18.88 36.48
C ASN A 397 2.65 -19.03 36.95
N SER A 398 3.26 -17.91 37.30
CA SER A 398 4.58 -17.83 37.92
C SER A 398 4.54 -18.57 39.27
N LYS A 399 4.97 -19.83 39.27
CA LYS A 399 5.56 -20.58 40.39
C LYS A 399 6.00 -21.95 39.86
N LEU A 400 7.23 -21.98 39.34
CA LEU A 400 8.13 -23.12 39.43
C LEU A 400 9.44 -22.58 40.01
#